data_AF-A0A7U9X740-F1
#
_entry.id   AF-A0A7U9X740-F1
#
_cell.length_a   1.000
_cell.length_b   1.000
_cell.length_c   1.000
_cell.angle_alpha   90.00
_cell.angle_beta   90.00
_cell.angle_gamma   90.00
#
_symmetry.space_group_name_H-M   'P 1'
#
loop_
_entity.id
_entity.type
_entity.pdbx_description
1 polymer ?
#
loop_
_entity_poly.entity_id
_entity_poly.type
_entity_poly.pdbx_seq_one_letter_code
_entity_poly.pdbx_strand_id
1 'polypeptide(L)'
;MYLRKSIISMALDIEHTLKTQLLYDLSQNEADDGYHIAKLYLTADYRRLKSLHDKVGTSAASDLIQKKLNDDDNYALWEIVEILSFGEFIDLYQLYYSTYHSNRNNFSSYLWSIKFLRNAAAHNNCLLNSLKAPYHVTIHKTKEIQFEISKIKTISQNAKDKWMTNPVIILAFFSVNAYNTIDEQKNFGFFRGDDACIVSVFFTPKKPSGSPKSSFFTKNMSF
;
A
#
# COMPACT_ATOMS: atom_id res chain seq x y z
N MET A 1 -2.15 -22.77 -15.21
CA MET A 1 -2.56 -21.37 -14.91
C MET A 1 -2.77 -21.07 -13.42
N TYR A 2 -2.91 -22.06 -12.53
CA TYR A 2 -3.16 -21.84 -11.10
C TYR A 2 -2.09 -21.02 -10.38
N LEU A 3 -0.80 -21.34 -10.56
CA LEU A 3 0.29 -20.62 -9.89
C LEU A 3 0.29 -19.11 -10.19
N ARG A 4 0.11 -18.73 -11.47
CA ARG A 4 0.05 -17.31 -11.87
C ARG A 4 -1.14 -16.61 -11.23
N LYS A 5 -2.32 -17.25 -11.24
CA LYS A 5 -3.53 -16.71 -10.63
C LYS A 5 -3.34 -16.50 -9.12
N SER A 6 -2.75 -17.47 -8.42
CA SER A 6 -2.43 -17.36 -7.00
C SER A 6 -1.44 -16.24 -6.71
N ILE A 7 -0.39 -16.08 -7.53
CA ILE A 7 0.58 -15.01 -7.39
C ILE A 7 -0.06 -13.63 -7.55
N ILE A 8 -0.89 -13.46 -8.58
CA ILE A 8 -1.59 -12.18 -8.81
C ILE A 8 -2.53 -11.88 -7.63
N SER A 9 -3.31 -12.88 -7.18
CA SER A 9 -4.20 -12.73 -6.03
C SER A 9 -3.44 -12.29 -4.77
N MET A 10 -2.36 -13.00 -4.43
CA MET A 10 -1.53 -12.66 -3.26
C MET A 10 -0.91 -11.27 -3.38
N ALA A 11 -0.43 -10.89 -4.56
CA ALA A 11 0.15 -9.56 -4.77
C ALA A 11 -0.88 -8.44 -4.62
N LEU A 12 -2.11 -8.66 -5.10
CA LEU A 12 -3.23 -7.72 -4.92
C LEU A 12 -3.63 -7.60 -3.44
N ASP A 13 -3.72 -8.72 -2.73
CA ASP A 13 -4.01 -8.73 -1.29
C ASP A 13 -2.95 -7.94 -0.51
N ILE A 14 -1.66 -8.15 -0.82
CA ILE A 14 -0.57 -7.41 -0.19
C ILE A 14 -0.63 -5.92 -0.53
N GLU A 15 -0.85 -5.56 -1.80
CA GLU A 15 -1.00 -4.16 -2.21
C GLU A 15 -2.12 -3.47 -1.43
N HIS A 16 -3.31 -4.09 -1.39
CA HIS A 16 -4.44 -3.57 -0.62
C HIS A 16 -4.09 -3.42 0.86
N THR A 17 -3.50 -4.45 1.47
CA THR A 17 -3.13 -4.46 2.89
C THR A 17 -2.17 -3.33 3.24
N LEU A 18 -1.17 -3.09 2.40
CA LEU A 18 -0.18 -2.03 2.63
C LEU A 18 -0.80 -0.65 2.48
N LYS A 19 -1.73 -0.47 1.52
CA LYS A 19 -2.49 0.77 1.36
C LYS A 19 -3.33 1.05 2.61
N THR A 20 -4.08 0.06 3.09
CA THR A 20 -4.88 0.23 4.32
C THR A 20 -4.01 0.48 5.54
N GLN A 21 -2.86 -0.22 5.66
CA GLN A 21 -1.90 0.03 6.73
C GLN A 21 -1.36 1.47 6.69
N LEU A 22 -0.98 1.96 5.51
CA LEU A 22 -0.48 3.33 5.36
C LEU A 22 -1.52 4.37 5.79
N LEU A 23 -2.79 4.19 5.40
CA LEU A 23 -3.87 5.10 5.79
C LEU A 23 -4.18 5.02 7.30
N TYR A 24 -4.12 3.82 7.87
CA TYR A 24 -4.25 3.65 9.31
C TYR A 24 -3.12 4.37 10.06
N ASP A 25 -1.87 4.15 9.65
CA ASP A 25 -0.72 4.78 10.31
C ASP A 25 -0.75 6.30 10.14
N LEU A 26 -1.24 6.84 9.01
CA LEU A 26 -1.52 8.26 8.84
C LEU A 26 -2.58 8.75 9.84
N SER A 27 -3.67 8.01 10.04
CA SER A 27 -4.74 8.42 10.96
C SER A 27 -4.28 8.56 12.41
N GLN A 28 -3.22 7.83 12.79
CA GLN A 28 -2.60 7.87 14.11
C GLN A 28 -1.43 8.86 14.20
N ASN A 29 -1.02 9.45 13.07
CA ASN A 29 0.08 10.40 13.01
C ASN A 29 -0.44 11.82 13.21
N GLU A 30 -0.11 12.44 14.35
CA GLU A 30 -0.50 13.82 14.63
C GLU A 30 0.33 14.85 13.83
N ALA A 31 1.45 14.43 13.23
CA ALA A 31 2.36 15.31 12.50
C ALA A 31 2.02 15.52 11.02
N ASP A 32 1.04 14.78 10.48
CA ASP A 32 0.61 14.89 9.08
C ASP A 32 -0.92 14.81 8.98
N ASP A 33 -1.52 15.69 8.19
CA ASP A 33 -2.95 15.73 7.91
C ASP A 33 -3.34 14.91 6.65
N GLY A 34 -2.36 14.29 6.00
CA GLY A 34 -2.49 13.53 4.77
C GLY A 34 -2.24 14.33 3.50
N TYR A 35 -2.19 15.66 3.58
CA TYR A 35 -1.88 16.52 2.43
C TYR A 35 -0.38 16.81 2.34
N HIS A 36 0.31 16.90 3.47
CA HIS A 36 1.74 17.19 3.49
C HIS A 36 2.54 16.12 2.73
N ILE A 37 2.41 14.83 3.11
CA ILE A 37 3.12 13.75 2.43
C ILE A 37 2.73 13.61 0.96
N ALA A 38 1.46 13.82 0.61
CA ALA A 38 0.99 13.73 -0.77
C ALA A 38 1.63 14.82 -1.63
N LYS A 39 1.67 16.06 -1.11
CA LYS A 39 2.38 17.17 -1.75
C LYS A 39 3.87 16.91 -1.87
N LEU A 40 4.52 16.41 -0.81
CA LEU A 40 5.93 16.07 -0.83
C LEU A 40 6.25 15.02 -1.90
N TYR A 41 5.38 14.02 -2.06
CA TYR A 41 5.52 12.99 -3.09
C TYR A 41 5.41 13.56 -4.52
N LEU A 42 4.40 14.38 -4.77
CA LEU A 42 4.12 14.93 -6.10
C LEU A 42 5.15 15.98 -6.54
N THR A 43 5.61 16.81 -5.60
CA THR A 43 6.58 17.88 -5.88
C THR A 43 8.01 17.36 -6.04
N ALA A 44 8.31 16.14 -5.57
CA ALA A 44 9.64 15.55 -5.70
C ALA A 44 10.06 15.24 -7.15
N ASP A 45 9.11 14.94 -8.06
CA ASP A 45 9.37 14.76 -9.48
C ASP A 45 8.14 15.16 -10.31
N TYR A 46 8.31 16.16 -11.19
CA TYR A 46 7.25 16.65 -12.07
C TYR A 46 6.61 15.55 -12.93
N ARG A 47 7.36 14.46 -13.20
CA ARG A 47 6.86 13.31 -13.97
C ARG A 47 5.75 12.56 -13.22
N ARG A 48 5.72 12.59 -11.89
CA ARG A 48 4.68 11.95 -11.08
C ARG A 48 3.34 12.63 -11.30
N LEU A 49 3.34 13.96 -11.24
CA LEU A 49 2.14 14.75 -11.50
C LEU A 49 1.66 14.58 -12.95
N LYS A 50 2.59 14.67 -13.90
CA LYS A 50 2.28 14.40 -15.32
C LYS A 50 1.68 13.02 -15.53
N SER A 51 2.21 11.98 -14.86
CA SER A 51 1.70 10.62 -14.96
C SER A 51 0.29 10.45 -14.37
N LEU A 52 -0.14 11.33 -13.46
CA LEU A 52 -1.52 11.39 -13.00
C LEU A 52 -2.41 12.05 -14.05
N HIS A 53 -1.99 13.18 -14.60
CA HIS A 53 -2.75 13.88 -15.65
C HIS A 53 -2.90 13.03 -16.92
N ASP A 54 -1.88 12.26 -17.29
CA ASP A 54 -1.92 11.34 -18.44
C ASP A 54 -2.97 10.21 -18.25
N LYS A 55 -3.43 9.96 -17.01
CA LYS A 55 -4.49 8.97 -16.69
C LYS A 55 -5.92 9.51 -16.88
N VAL A 56 -6.08 10.81 -17.17
CA VAL A 56 -7.38 11.40 -17.50
C VAL A 56 -7.89 10.81 -18.82
N GLY A 57 -9.13 10.35 -18.83
CA GLY A 57 -9.79 9.71 -19.97
C GLY A 57 -9.36 8.26 -20.23
N THR A 58 -8.35 7.73 -19.54
CA THR A 58 -7.83 6.37 -19.74
C THR A 58 -7.92 5.47 -18.51
N SER A 59 -8.14 6.06 -17.33
CA SER A 59 -8.24 5.33 -16.07
C SER A 59 -9.64 5.44 -15.44
N ALA A 60 -9.99 4.44 -14.62
CA ALA A 60 -11.20 4.49 -13.80
C ALA A 60 -11.17 5.62 -12.75
N ALA A 61 -10.01 6.22 -12.48
CA ALA A 61 -9.84 7.35 -11.58
C ALA A 61 -9.88 8.71 -12.30
N SER A 62 -10.24 8.74 -13.59
CA SER A 62 -10.26 9.96 -14.41
C SER A 62 -11.04 11.10 -13.77
N ASP A 63 -12.23 10.82 -13.22
CA ASP A 63 -13.09 11.85 -12.62
C ASP A 63 -12.46 12.46 -11.36
N LEU A 64 -11.78 11.64 -10.56
CA LEU A 64 -11.06 12.09 -9.37
C LEU A 64 -9.88 12.98 -9.75
N ILE A 65 -9.08 12.58 -10.74
CA ILE A 65 -7.95 13.36 -11.24
C ILE A 65 -8.43 14.69 -11.82
N GLN A 66 -9.51 14.66 -12.62
CA GLN A 66 -10.06 15.86 -13.24
C GLN A 66 -10.58 16.85 -12.20
N LYS A 67 -11.23 16.37 -11.13
CA LYS A 67 -11.66 17.21 -10.02
C LYS A 67 -10.48 17.89 -9.33
N LYS A 68 -9.36 17.18 -9.19
CA LYS A 68 -8.15 17.68 -8.51
C LYS A 68 -7.32 18.61 -9.35
N LEU A 69 -7.31 18.43 -10.67
CA LEU A 69 -6.73 19.38 -11.60
C LEU A 69 -7.39 20.77 -11.47
N ASN A 70 -8.69 20.82 -11.17
CA ASN A 70 -9.42 22.08 -10.93
C ASN A 70 -9.18 22.67 -9.52
N ASP A 71 -8.55 21.92 -8.62
CA ASP A 71 -8.26 22.27 -7.21
C ASP A 71 -6.75 22.35 -6.98
N ASP A 72 -6.01 22.91 -7.95
CA ASP A 72 -4.55 23.14 -7.90
C ASP A 72 -3.73 21.89 -7.56
N ASP A 73 -4.17 20.72 -8.05
CA ASP A 73 -3.54 19.42 -7.79
C ASP A 73 -3.36 19.13 -6.28
N ASN A 74 -4.32 19.58 -5.46
CA ASN A 74 -4.31 19.37 -4.02
C ASN A 74 -4.87 17.99 -3.64
N TYR A 75 -4.02 16.96 -3.69
CA TYR A 75 -4.38 15.59 -3.33
C TYR A 75 -4.19 15.30 -1.84
N ALA A 76 -5.16 14.64 -1.23
CA ALA A 76 -4.98 13.94 0.04
C ALA A 76 -4.34 12.56 -0.19
N LEU A 77 -3.67 12.01 0.83
CA LEU A 77 -2.99 10.72 0.74
C LEU A 77 -3.93 9.58 0.31
N TRP A 78 -5.17 9.55 0.80
CA TRP A 78 -6.14 8.52 0.43
C TRP A 78 -6.54 8.62 -1.05
N GLU A 79 -6.60 9.81 -1.62
CA GLU A 79 -6.95 10.03 -3.03
C GLU A 79 -5.83 9.57 -3.94
N ILE A 80 -4.59 9.97 -3.64
CA ILE A 80 -3.44 9.59 -4.46
C ILE A 80 -3.19 8.07 -4.41
N VAL A 81 -3.38 7.42 -3.25
CA VAL A 81 -3.19 5.97 -3.10
C VAL A 81 -4.12 5.15 -4.01
N GLU A 82 -5.32 5.63 -4.32
CA GLU A 82 -6.24 4.97 -5.25
C GLU A 82 -5.81 5.13 -6.73
N ILE A 83 -5.15 6.24 -7.07
CA ILE A 83 -4.76 6.55 -8.45
C ILE A 83 -3.41 5.90 -8.83
N LEU A 84 -2.51 5.75 -7.85
CA LEU A 84 -1.17 5.23 -8.09
C LEU A 84 -1.20 3.75 -8.45
N SER A 85 -0.39 3.39 -9.45
CA SER A 85 -0.01 2.00 -9.69
C SER A 85 0.81 1.48 -8.52
N PHE A 86 0.85 0.16 -8.32
CA PHE A 86 1.67 -0.43 -7.26
C PHE A 86 3.13 0.03 -7.27
N GLY A 87 3.71 0.25 -8.45
CA GLY A 87 5.09 0.75 -8.54
C GLY A 87 5.24 2.14 -7.94
N GLU A 88 4.33 3.04 -8.27
CA GLU A 88 4.29 4.41 -7.73
C GLU A 88 3.95 4.41 -6.23
N PHE A 89 3.06 3.50 -5.80
CA PHE A 89 2.70 3.31 -4.40
C PHE A 89 3.90 2.87 -3.55
N ILE A 90 4.79 2.01 -4.05
CA ILE A 90 6.00 1.61 -3.33
C ILE A 90 6.88 2.82 -3.01
N ASP A 91 7.04 3.74 -3.96
CA ASP A 91 7.83 4.95 -3.76
C ASP A 91 7.18 5.87 -2.71
N LEU A 92 5.84 6.00 -2.75
CA LEU A 92 5.08 6.76 -1.77
C LEU A 92 5.19 6.14 -0.37
N TYR A 93 5.07 4.82 -0.28
CA TYR A 93 5.23 4.06 0.96
C TYR A 93 6.63 4.32 1.55
N GLN A 94 7.68 4.17 0.76
CA GLN A 94 9.06 4.45 1.19
C GLN A 94 9.24 5.87 1.71
N LEU A 95 8.65 6.86 1.02
CA LEU A 95 8.70 8.26 1.44
C LEU A 95 8.02 8.50 2.79
N TYR A 96 6.85 7.90 3.01
CA TYR A 96 6.12 8.07 4.27
C TYR A 96 6.93 7.55 5.46
N TYR A 97 7.42 6.31 5.38
CA TYR A 97 8.16 5.68 6.50
C TYR A 97 9.57 6.25 6.69
N SER A 98 10.18 6.85 5.67
CA SER A 98 11.43 7.61 5.83
C SER A 98 11.21 8.98 6.49
N THR A 99 10.05 9.59 6.27
CA THR A 99 9.71 10.91 6.83
C THR A 99 9.28 10.80 8.29
N TYR A 100 8.34 9.90 8.62
CA TYR A 100 7.69 9.87 9.92
C TYR A 100 8.19 8.79 10.89
N HIS A 101 9.24 8.03 10.53
CA HIS A 101 9.90 7.03 11.37
C HIS A 101 8.92 6.20 12.25
N SER A 102 8.08 5.40 11.62
CA SER A 102 7.21 4.48 12.34
C SER A 102 8.04 3.31 12.90
N ASN A 103 7.90 2.98 14.19
CA ASN A 103 8.49 1.78 14.83
C ASN A 103 7.90 0.44 14.30
N ARG A 104 7.22 0.45 13.15
CA ARG A 104 6.57 -0.71 12.54
C ARG A 104 7.47 -1.29 11.45
N ASN A 105 7.35 -2.60 11.23
CA ASN A 105 8.15 -3.35 10.27
C ASN A 105 8.08 -2.69 8.88
N ASN A 106 9.24 -2.22 8.39
CA ASN A 106 9.34 -1.59 7.09
C ASN A 106 9.45 -2.67 6.00
N PHE A 107 8.38 -2.87 5.25
CA PHE A 107 8.31 -3.89 4.21
C PHE A 107 8.97 -3.49 2.87
N SER A 108 9.53 -2.27 2.78
CA SER A 108 10.02 -1.65 1.53
C SER A 108 11.01 -2.50 0.74
N SER A 109 11.88 -3.25 1.42
CA SER A 109 12.91 -4.08 0.77
C SER A 109 12.36 -5.24 -0.06
N TYR A 110 11.10 -5.61 0.15
CA TYR A 110 10.46 -6.76 -0.49
C TYR A 110 9.43 -6.38 -1.54
N LEU A 111 8.90 -5.16 -1.46
CA LEU A 111 7.86 -4.70 -2.38
C LEU A 111 8.32 -4.75 -3.83
N TRP A 112 9.62 -4.54 -4.07
CA TRP A 112 10.21 -4.68 -5.41
C TRP A 112 10.18 -6.13 -5.93
N SER A 113 10.44 -7.12 -5.07
CA SER A 113 10.33 -8.53 -5.43
C SER A 113 8.88 -8.92 -5.70
N ILE A 114 7.93 -8.38 -4.94
CA ILE A 114 6.49 -8.60 -5.13
C ILE A 114 6.04 -7.99 -6.46
N LYS A 115 6.44 -6.74 -6.74
CA LYS A 115 6.17 -6.06 -8.02
C LYS A 115 6.70 -6.86 -9.20
N PHE A 116 7.95 -7.33 -9.11
CA PHE A 116 8.57 -8.17 -10.14
C PHE A 116 7.76 -9.44 -10.39
N LEU A 117 7.38 -10.15 -9.32
CA LEU A 117 6.68 -11.43 -9.42
C LEU A 117 5.25 -11.26 -9.96
N ARG A 118 4.53 -10.23 -9.51
CA ARG A 118 3.21 -9.84 -10.03
C ARG A 118 3.26 -9.55 -11.53
N ASN A 119 4.22 -8.73 -11.95
CA ASN A 119 4.40 -8.38 -13.37
C ASN A 119 4.73 -9.62 -14.20
N ALA A 120 5.64 -10.47 -13.71
CA ALA A 120 5.99 -11.72 -14.39
C ALA A 120 4.78 -12.67 -14.53
N ALA A 121 3.90 -12.73 -13.51
CA ALA A 121 2.66 -13.50 -13.59
C ALA A 121 1.65 -12.91 -14.58
N ALA A 122 1.48 -11.58 -14.59
CA ALA A 122 0.53 -10.87 -15.45
C ALA A 122 0.93 -10.91 -16.94
N HIS A 123 2.23 -10.79 -17.25
CA HIS A 123 2.75 -10.83 -18.62
C HIS A 123 3.05 -12.24 -19.13
N ASN A 124 2.54 -13.29 -18.45
CA ASN A 124 2.68 -14.70 -18.84
C ASN A 124 4.15 -15.21 -18.90
N ASN A 125 5.08 -14.58 -18.18
CA ASN A 125 6.47 -15.01 -18.13
C ASN A 125 6.61 -16.43 -17.52
N CYS A 126 7.72 -17.10 -17.82
CA CYS A 126 7.95 -18.49 -17.41
C CYS A 126 8.41 -18.58 -15.94
N LEU A 127 7.45 -18.51 -15.01
CA LEU A 127 7.71 -18.58 -13.57
C LEU A 127 8.24 -19.95 -13.11
N LEU A 128 7.79 -21.04 -13.76
CA LEU A 128 8.13 -22.41 -13.35
C LEU A 128 9.59 -22.77 -13.64
N ASN A 129 10.18 -22.26 -14.71
CA ASN A 129 11.59 -22.49 -15.04
C ASN A 129 12.51 -21.90 -13.95
N SER A 130 12.09 -20.80 -13.34
CA SER A 130 12.83 -20.06 -12.32
C SER A 130 12.56 -20.53 -10.88
N LEU A 131 11.75 -21.57 -10.68
CA LEU A 131 11.58 -22.19 -9.34
C LEU A 131 12.74 -23.12 -8.99
N LYS A 132 13.41 -23.72 -9.99
CA LYS A 132 14.51 -24.68 -9.81
C LYS A 132 15.90 -24.01 -9.77
N ALA A 133 16.06 -22.87 -10.43
CA ALA A 133 17.28 -22.07 -10.41
C ALA A 133 16.95 -20.67 -9.83
N PRO A 134 17.75 -20.13 -8.89
CA PRO A 134 17.50 -18.80 -8.35
C PRO A 134 17.46 -17.78 -9.48
N TYR A 135 16.49 -16.84 -9.41
CA TYR A 135 16.48 -15.70 -10.31
C TYR A 135 17.86 -15.00 -10.24
N HIS A 136 18.36 -14.44 -11.34
CA HIS A 136 19.49 -13.50 -11.32
C HIS A 136 19.14 -12.16 -10.62
N VAL A 137 18.07 -12.15 -9.83
CA VAL A 137 17.57 -11.02 -9.06
C VAL A 137 18.02 -11.24 -7.63
N THR A 138 18.93 -10.40 -7.16
CA THR A 138 19.38 -10.40 -5.76
C THR A 138 18.24 -9.87 -4.90
N ILE A 139 17.67 -10.72 -4.04
CA ILE A 139 16.66 -10.29 -3.08
C ILE A 139 17.37 -9.82 -1.82
N HIS A 140 17.13 -8.57 -1.42
CA HIS A 140 17.71 -8.01 -0.20
C HIS A 140 17.03 -8.63 1.03
N LYS A 141 17.82 -9.32 1.86
CA LYS A 141 17.33 -9.95 3.09
C LYS A 141 17.29 -8.92 4.23
N THR A 142 16.11 -8.53 4.72
CA THR A 142 15.98 -7.76 5.98
C THR A 142 16.13 -8.67 7.19
N LYS A 143 16.75 -8.17 8.26
CA LYS A 143 16.98 -8.92 9.53
C LYS A 143 15.68 -9.36 10.21
N GLU A 144 14.62 -8.56 10.10
CA GLU A 144 13.30 -8.86 10.69
C GLU A 144 12.69 -10.16 10.17
N ILE A 145 12.73 -10.40 8.86
CA ILE A 145 12.19 -11.63 8.29
C ILE A 145 13.09 -12.82 8.56
N GLN A 146 14.42 -12.63 8.57
CA GLN A 146 15.32 -13.68 9.01
C GLN A 146 14.99 -14.09 10.46
N PHE A 147 14.65 -13.13 11.31
CA PHE A 147 14.19 -13.39 12.66
C PHE A 147 12.84 -14.12 12.69
N GLU A 148 11.82 -13.66 11.96
CA GLU A 148 10.52 -14.34 11.93
C GLU A 148 10.61 -15.77 11.35
N ILE A 149 11.41 -15.98 10.30
CA ILE A 149 11.65 -17.31 9.72
C ILE A 149 12.50 -18.19 10.66
N SER A 150 13.40 -17.59 11.44
CA SER A 150 14.15 -18.33 12.46
C SER A 150 13.20 -18.99 13.48
N LYS A 151 12.05 -18.37 13.79
CA LYS A 151 11.04 -18.91 14.71
C LYS A 151 10.41 -20.23 14.22
N ILE A 152 10.45 -20.53 12.92
CA ILE A 152 9.90 -21.78 12.36
C ILE A 152 10.86 -22.95 12.67
N LYS A 153 10.73 -23.58 13.82
CA LYS A 153 11.65 -24.66 14.28
C LYS A 153 11.61 -25.93 13.42
N THR A 154 10.56 -26.12 12.63
CA THR A 154 10.32 -27.33 11.83
C THR A 154 11.24 -27.48 10.61
N ILE A 155 11.90 -26.39 10.18
CA ILE A 155 12.70 -26.35 8.95
C ILE A 155 14.16 -26.02 9.29
N SER A 156 15.11 -26.68 8.63
CA SER A 156 16.54 -26.44 8.82
C SER A 156 16.97 -25.05 8.33
N GLN A 157 18.00 -24.48 8.95
CA GLN A 157 18.50 -23.14 8.60
C GLN A 157 18.95 -23.04 7.14
N ASN A 158 19.61 -24.07 6.62
CA ASN A 158 20.04 -24.12 5.22
C ASN A 158 18.86 -24.12 4.23
N ALA A 159 17.75 -24.79 4.57
CA ALA A 159 16.55 -24.77 3.74
C ALA A 159 15.88 -23.38 3.77
N LYS A 160 15.81 -22.74 4.95
CA LYS A 160 15.30 -21.36 5.10
C LYS A 160 16.09 -20.36 4.27
N ASP A 161 17.42 -20.44 4.28
CA ASP A 161 18.27 -19.57 3.47
C ASP A 161 18.07 -19.75 1.97
N LYS A 162 17.84 -20.98 1.52
CA LYS A 162 17.52 -21.29 0.12
C LYS A 162 16.14 -20.79 -0.27
N TRP A 163 15.17 -20.86 0.64
CA TRP A 163 13.81 -20.39 0.43
C TRP A 163 13.73 -18.86 0.33
N MET A 164 14.56 -18.16 1.11
CA MET A 164 14.70 -16.70 1.09
C MET A 164 15.34 -16.15 -0.17
N THR A 165 15.83 -17.01 -1.06
CA THR A 165 16.28 -16.62 -2.41
C THR A 165 15.15 -16.75 -3.45
N ASN A 166 14.02 -17.35 -3.08
CA ASN A 166 12.89 -17.57 -4.00
C ASN A 166 11.79 -16.51 -3.78
N PRO A 167 11.54 -15.63 -4.77
CA PRO A 167 10.50 -14.60 -4.69
C PRO A 167 9.09 -15.14 -4.38
N VAL A 168 8.78 -16.37 -4.82
CA VAL A 168 7.45 -16.97 -4.60
C VAL A 168 7.26 -17.35 -3.14
N ILE A 169 8.31 -17.85 -2.48
CA ILE A 169 8.24 -18.20 -1.06
C ILE A 169 8.18 -16.94 -0.21
N ILE A 170 8.91 -15.90 -0.60
CA ILE A 170 8.81 -14.57 0.00
C ILE A 170 7.39 -14.05 -0.11
N LEU A 171 6.77 -14.12 -1.29
CA LEU A 171 5.38 -13.68 -1.49
C LEU A 171 4.40 -14.42 -0.57
N ALA A 172 4.54 -15.74 -0.44
CA ALA A 172 3.70 -16.55 0.46
C ALA A 172 3.89 -16.13 1.93
N PHE A 173 5.14 -15.95 2.36
CA PHE A 173 5.46 -15.48 3.71
C PHE A 173 4.90 -14.08 3.98
N PHE A 174 5.04 -13.17 3.02
CA PHE A 174 4.48 -11.83 3.08
C PHE A 174 2.97 -11.83 3.18
N SER A 175 2.31 -12.67 2.39
CA SER A 175 0.86 -12.80 2.42
C SER A 175 0.41 -13.18 3.82
N VAL A 176 1.03 -14.21 4.43
CA VAL A 176 0.69 -14.63 5.80
C VAL A 176 0.92 -13.53 6.83
N ASN A 177 2.05 -12.80 6.76
CA ASN A 177 2.29 -11.70 7.69
C ASN A 177 1.35 -10.51 7.47
N ALA A 178 1.03 -10.18 6.22
CA ALA A 178 0.03 -9.18 5.88
C ALA A 178 -1.34 -9.55 6.46
N TYR A 179 -1.74 -10.83 6.35
CA TYR A 179 -2.96 -11.34 7.00
C TYR A 179 -2.92 -11.21 8.53
N ASN A 180 -1.78 -11.49 9.17
CA ASN A 180 -1.64 -11.31 10.62
C ASN A 180 -1.74 -9.83 11.02
N THR A 181 -1.11 -8.92 10.26
CA THR A 181 -1.24 -7.47 10.47
C THR A 181 -2.69 -7.00 10.30
N ILE A 182 -3.40 -7.54 9.29
CA ILE A 182 -4.83 -7.27 9.10
C ILE A 182 -5.62 -7.78 10.30
N ASP A 183 -5.38 -9.01 10.76
CA ASP A 183 -6.13 -9.60 11.88
C ASP A 183 -5.91 -8.85 13.19
N GLU A 184 -4.69 -8.36 13.42
CA GLU A 184 -4.41 -7.37 14.46
C GLU A 184 -5.28 -6.12 14.27
N GLN A 185 -5.34 -5.54 13.06
CA GLN A 185 -6.21 -4.39 12.78
C GLN A 185 -7.73 -4.70 12.89
N LYS A 186 -8.17 -5.95 12.62
CA LYS A 186 -9.56 -6.40 12.83
C LYS A 186 -9.91 -6.43 14.31
N ASN A 187 -8.99 -6.89 15.15
CA ASN A 187 -9.15 -6.87 16.62
C ASN A 187 -9.18 -5.45 17.20
N PHE A 188 -8.63 -4.46 16.50
CA PHE A 188 -8.72 -3.03 16.84
C PHE A 188 -9.97 -2.32 16.29
N GLY A 189 -10.93 -3.05 15.72
CA GLY A 189 -12.26 -2.53 15.38
C GLY A 189 -12.41 -1.87 14.01
N PHE A 190 -11.36 -1.82 13.18
CA PHE A 190 -11.40 -1.16 11.86
C PHE A 190 -12.17 -1.96 10.79
N PHE A 191 -12.33 -3.28 10.95
CA PHE A 191 -12.98 -4.16 9.96
C PHE A 191 -14.30 -4.78 10.44
N ARG A 192 -14.84 -4.36 11.59
CA ARG A 192 -16.03 -4.99 12.19
C ARG A 192 -17.37 -4.39 11.75
N GLY A 193 -17.38 -3.60 10.67
CA GLY A 193 -18.61 -3.06 10.10
C GLY A 193 -18.55 -3.09 8.58
N ASP A 194 -19.47 -3.85 7.99
CA ASP A 194 -19.96 -3.82 6.61
C ASP A 194 -19.47 -2.59 5.83
N ASP A 195 -18.55 -2.78 4.87
CA ASP A 195 -18.19 -1.91 3.72
C ASP A 195 -18.15 -0.36 3.91
N ALA A 196 -18.10 0.16 5.14
CA ALA A 196 -18.33 1.58 5.45
C ALA A 196 -17.12 2.25 6.13
N CYS A 197 -16.08 1.52 6.53
CA CYS A 197 -14.98 2.09 7.33
C CYS A 197 -14.02 3.01 6.56
N ILE A 198 -13.86 2.85 5.24
CA ILE A 198 -13.08 3.81 4.44
C ILE A 198 -13.79 5.17 4.39
N VAL A 199 -15.13 5.17 4.40
CA VAL A 199 -15.93 6.39 4.40
C VAL A 199 -15.98 7.01 5.80
N SER A 200 -16.15 6.23 6.87
CA SER A 200 -16.33 6.81 8.21
C SER A 200 -15.06 7.46 8.79
N VAL A 201 -13.86 7.00 8.42
CA VAL A 201 -12.60 7.57 8.93
C VAL A 201 -12.20 8.87 8.23
N PHE A 202 -12.61 9.06 6.97
CA PHE A 202 -12.23 10.24 6.17
C PHE A 202 -13.37 11.24 5.93
N PHE A 203 -14.63 10.89 6.21
CA PHE A 203 -15.79 11.80 6.05
C PHE A 203 -16.28 12.46 7.35
N THR A 204 -15.61 12.26 8.49
CA THR A 204 -15.87 13.11 9.67
C THR A 204 -15.06 14.40 9.56
N PRO A 205 -15.69 15.59 9.51
CA PRO A 205 -14.95 16.84 9.50
C PRO A 205 -14.28 17.03 10.86
N LYS A 206 -12.95 16.94 10.92
CA LYS A 206 -12.17 17.56 12.00
C LYS A 206 -12.40 19.06 11.90
N LYS A 207 -13.32 19.61 12.71
CA LYS A 207 -13.31 21.03 13.01
C LYS A 207 -12.00 21.36 13.74
N PRO A 208 -11.28 22.43 13.38
CA PRO A 208 -10.24 22.98 14.23
C PRO A 208 -10.86 23.49 15.53
N SER A 209 -10.19 23.19 16.64
CA SER A 209 -10.59 23.57 18.00
C SER A 209 -10.51 25.09 18.21
N GLY A 210 -11.67 25.68 18.51
CA GLY A 210 -11.84 27.07 18.91
C GLY A 210 -13.33 27.37 19.09
N SER A 211 -13.87 27.06 20.26
CA SER A 211 -15.29 27.19 20.67
C SER A 211 -15.83 28.64 20.69
N PRO A 212 -17.15 28.93 20.87
CA PRO A 212 -18.34 28.07 20.79
C PRO A 212 -19.52 28.69 19.97
N LYS A 213 -20.58 27.87 19.80
CA LYS A 213 -21.99 28.19 19.50
C LYS A 213 -22.43 28.46 18.04
N SER A 214 -23.33 27.57 17.63
CA SER A 214 -24.56 27.75 16.85
C SER A 214 -24.51 28.15 15.38
N SER A 215 -25.32 27.39 14.62
CA SER A 215 -25.97 27.63 13.33
C SER A 215 -25.10 27.62 12.06
N PHE A 216 -25.78 27.35 10.94
CA PHE A 216 -25.32 27.22 9.54
C PHE A 216 -24.84 25.80 9.13
N PHE A 217 -25.46 25.06 8.21
CA PHE A 217 -26.45 25.35 7.17
C PHE A 217 -27.43 24.17 7.01
N THR A 218 -28.72 24.44 7.15
CA THR A 218 -29.77 23.78 6.36
C THR A 218 -29.83 24.48 5.00
N LYS A 219 -29.68 23.75 3.89
CA LYS A 219 -30.64 23.72 2.76
C LYS A 219 -30.06 23.06 1.50
N ASN A 220 -30.89 22.16 0.98
CA ASN A 220 -31.17 21.85 -0.43
C ASN A 220 -30.15 21.02 -1.21
N MET A 221 -30.36 19.71 -1.14
CA MET A 221 -30.05 18.76 -2.20
C MET A 221 -31.38 18.46 -2.92
N SER A 222 -31.50 18.85 -4.18
CA SER A 222 -32.57 18.44 -5.08
C SER A 222 -31.95 18.00 -6.39
N PHE A 223 -31.97 16.68 -6.61
CA PHE A 223 -31.67 15.87 -7.80
C PHE A 223 -30.34 16.08 -8.53
#